data_AF-A0A426VTD5-F1
#
_entry.id   AF-A0A426VTD5-F1
#
_cell.length_a   1.000
_cell.length_b   1.000
_cell.length_c   1.000
_cell.angle_alpha   90.00
_cell.angle_beta   90.00
_cell.angle_gamma   90.00
#
_symmetry.space_group_name_H-M   'P 1'
#
loop_
_entity.id
_entity.type
_entity.pdbx_description
1 polymer ?
#
loop_
_entity_poly.entity_id
_entity_poly.type
_entity_poly.pdbx_seq_one_letter_code
_entity_poly.pdbx_strand_id
1 'polypeptide(L)'
;MDDKLKDIFANINDWLKYAEAKSATLIAGNAALIFGLSRILKSYDVPQFVEYSGYVAMALCLISMILCLLSVVPSLSMPWESKPSGTQDSDNLLYFKDIAKYTPVNYLGKLASRLDLDEKEFSGYQRDLANQVIVNATIACRKYNYFQTAVWLTVSALISPVGSIILYILRVRK
;
A
#
# COMPACT_ATOMS: atom_id res chain seq x y z
N MET A 1 -21.29 1.39 -22.28
CA MET A 1 -20.43 0.81 -21.22
C MET A 1 -18.99 1.31 -21.29
N ASP A 2 -18.44 1.51 -22.49
CA ASP A 2 -17.04 1.91 -22.72
C ASP A 2 -16.58 3.13 -21.91
N ASP A 3 -17.36 4.21 -21.88
CA ASP A 3 -16.99 5.41 -21.10
C ASP A 3 -16.91 5.12 -19.60
N LYS A 4 -17.84 4.31 -19.06
CA LYS A 4 -17.80 3.88 -17.66
C LYS A 4 -16.58 3.02 -17.36
N LEU A 5 -16.20 2.14 -18.27
CA LEU A 5 -14.96 1.36 -18.11
C LEU A 5 -13.72 2.25 -18.17
N LYS A 6 -13.68 3.26 -19.03
CA LYS A 6 -12.58 4.24 -19.08
C LYS A 6 -12.49 5.06 -17.80
N ASP A 7 -13.61 5.52 -17.26
CA ASP A 7 -13.67 6.24 -15.98
C ASP A 7 -13.13 5.37 -14.84
N ILE A 8 -13.55 4.10 -14.78
CA ILE A 8 -13.07 3.15 -13.77
C ILE A 8 -11.57 2.90 -13.96
N PHE A 9 -11.13 2.68 -15.20
CA PHE A 9 -9.71 2.50 -15.50
C PHE A 9 -8.87 3.70 -15.05
N ALA A 10 -9.34 4.93 -15.29
CA ALA A 10 -8.69 6.14 -14.80
C ALA A 10 -8.61 6.19 -13.27
N ASN A 11 -9.72 5.89 -12.58
CA ASN A 11 -9.77 5.82 -11.12
C ASN A 11 -8.79 4.77 -10.55
N ILE A 12 -8.71 3.58 -11.14
CA ILE A 12 -7.77 2.53 -10.70
C ILE A 12 -6.31 2.94 -10.96
N ASN A 13 -6.04 3.61 -12.08
CA ASN A 13 -4.71 4.16 -12.32
C ASN A 13 -4.33 5.23 -11.29
N ASP A 14 -5.28 6.04 -10.82
CA ASP A 14 -5.01 7.01 -9.76
C ASP A 14 -4.75 6.34 -8.41
N TRP A 15 -5.51 5.31 -8.03
CA TRP A 15 -5.19 4.49 -6.85
C TRP A 15 -3.78 3.92 -6.91
N LEU A 16 -3.35 3.45 -8.08
CA LEU A 16 -2.01 2.93 -8.30
C LEU A 16 -0.94 4.03 -8.12
N LYS A 17 -1.11 5.19 -8.76
CA LYS A 17 -0.21 6.35 -8.60
C LYS A 17 -0.12 6.80 -7.15
N TYR A 18 -1.25 6.86 -6.42
CA TYR A 18 -1.28 7.24 -5.02
C TYR A 18 -0.54 6.24 -4.13
N ALA A 19 -0.61 4.94 -4.41
CA ALA A 19 0.14 3.93 -3.67
C ALA A 19 1.66 4.16 -3.83
N GLU A 20 2.12 4.45 -5.05
CA GLU A 20 3.53 4.72 -5.33
C GLU A 20 4.01 6.04 -4.70
N ALA A 21 3.21 7.10 -4.82
CA ALA A 21 3.52 8.39 -4.21
C ALA A 21 3.65 8.29 -2.68
N LYS A 22 2.72 7.60 -2.02
CA LYS A 22 2.75 7.37 -0.56
C LYS A 22 4.01 6.59 -0.13
N SER A 23 4.36 5.53 -0.85
CA SER A 23 5.57 4.74 -0.60
C SER A 23 6.83 5.58 -0.80
N ALA A 24 6.92 6.40 -1.86
CA ALA A 24 8.04 7.31 -2.08
C ALA A 24 8.17 8.36 -0.96
N THR A 25 7.06 8.95 -0.52
CA THR A 25 7.04 9.87 0.62
C THR A 25 7.54 9.20 1.90
N LEU A 26 7.09 7.97 2.18
CA LEU A 26 7.51 7.24 3.38
C LEU A 26 9.00 6.85 3.34
N ILE A 27 9.56 6.57 2.16
CA ILE A 27 11.01 6.37 1.98
C ILE A 27 11.78 7.62 2.40
N ALA A 28 11.40 8.79 1.88
CA ALA A 28 12.05 10.06 2.23
C ALA A 28 11.90 10.37 3.73
N GLY A 29 10.72 10.15 4.30
CA GLY A 29 10.46 10.31 5.72
C GLY A 29 11.34 9.41 6.59
N ASN A 30 11.46 8.12 6.25
CA ASN A 30 12.30 7.17 6.98
C ASN A 30 13.79 7.51 6.87
N ALA A 31 14.27 7.98 5.70
CA ALA A 31 15.64 8.46 5.55
C ALA A 31 15.92 9.66 6.47
N ALA A 32 14.99 10.62 6.55
CA ALA A 32 15.10 11.75 7.46
C ALA A 32 15.09 11.33 8.93
N LEU A 33 14.26 10.35 9.31
CA LEU A 33 14.22 9.80 10.68
C LEU A 33 15.54 9.12 11.05
N ILE A 34 16.09 8.28 10.16
CA ILE A 34 17.38 7.62 10.38
C ILE A 34 18.49 8.67 10.54
N PHE A 35 18.52 9.68 9.67
CA PHE A 35 19.49 10.76 9.77
C PHE A 35 19.36 11.52 11.09
N GLY A 36 18.14 11.94 11.47
CA GLY A 36 17.87 12.65 12.71
C GLY A 36 18.26 11.84 13.96
N LEU A 37 17.85 10.57 14.03
CA LEU A 37 18.20 9.66 15.13
C LEU A 37 19.72 9.46 15.21
N SER A 38 20.38 9.22 14.09
CA SER A 38 21.85 9.03 14.06
C SER A 38 22.61 10.26 14.57
N ARG A 39 22.09 11.48 14.32
CA ARG A 39 22.67 12.72 14.83
C ARG A 39 22.48 12.83 16.33
N ILE A 40 21.29 12.56 16.85
CA ILE A 40 21.00 12.62 18.29
C ILE A 40 21.89 11.63 19.05
N LEU A 41 21.93 10.37 18.61
CA LEU A 41 22.72 9.32 19.27
C LEU A 41 24.23 9.61 19.27
N LYS A 42 24.75 10.31 18.25
CA LYS A 42 26.17 10.71 18.19
C LYS A 42 26.49 11.98 18.98
N SER A 43 25.52 12.88 19.14
CA SER A 43 25.78 14.23 19.67
C SER A 43 25.54 14.33 21.17
N TYR A 44 24.77 13.41 21.75
CA TYR A 44 24.40 13.43 23.16
C TYR A 44 24.78 12.12 23.82
N ASP A 45 25.26 12.21 25.06
CA ASP A 45 25.42 11.05 25.93
C ASP A 45 24.04 10.65 26.47
N VAL A 46 23.44 9.64 25.83
CA VAL A 46 22.11 9.14 26.18
C VAL A 46 22.22 7.85 26.98
N PRO A 47 21.26 7.55 27.88
CA PRO A 47 21.26 6.28 28.60
C PRO A 47 21.29 5.10 27.62
N GLN A 48 22.07 4.05 27.93
CA GLN A 48 22.27 2.89 27.05
C GLN A 48 20.95 2.26 26.55
N PHE A 49 19.91 2.24 27.38
CA PHE A 49 18.58 1.73 26.96
C PHE A 49 17.91 2.62 25.90
N VAL A 50 18.06 3.95 26.00
CA VAL A 50 17.57 4.91 24.99
C VAL A 50 18.36 4.74 23.71
N GLU A 51 19.68 4.59 23.81
CA GLU A 51 20.56 4.33 22.65
C GLU A 51 20.13 3.07 21.89
N TYR A 52 19.95 1.96 22.62
CA TYR A 52 19.46 0.70 22.06
C TYR A 52 18.11 0.86 21.35
N SER A 53 17.16 1.55 21.99
CA SER A 53 15.85 1.80 21.37
C SER A 53 15.95 2.66 20.09
N GLY A 54 16.93 3.56 20.02
CA GLY A 54 17.25 4.34 18.83
C GLY A 54 17.79 3.50 17.68
N TYR A 55 18.69 2.54 17.94
CA TYR A 55 19.15 1.59 16.92
C TYR A 55 18.03 0.69 16.41
N VAL A 56 17.16 0.20 17.31
CA VAL A 56 15.97 -0.58 16.92
C VAL A 56 15.04 0.25 16.04
N ALA A 57 14.78 1.52 16.39
CA ALA A 57 13.98 2.43 15.58
C ALA A 57 14.57 2.62 14.16
N MET A 58 15.89 2.83 14.05
CA MET A 58 16.54 2.95 12.73
C MET A 58 16.43 1.66 11.91
N ALA A 59 16.56 0.49 12.54
CA ALA A 59 16.37 -0.80 11.86
C ALA A 59 14.93 -0.97 11.35
N LEU A 60 13.93 -0.61 12.14
CA LEU A 60 12.52 -0.62 11.72
C LEU A 60 12.26 0.33 10.54
N CYS A 61 12.83 1.54 10.56
CA CYS A 61 12.76 2.48 9.43
C CYS A 61 13.41 1.90 8.17
N LEU A 62 14.55 1.21 8.29
CA LEU A 62 15.21 0.55 7.15
C LEU A 62 14.35 -0.57 6.55
N ILE A 63 13.77 -1.43 7.39
CA ILE A 63 12.87 -2.50 6.93
C ILE A 63 11.63 -1.87 6.24
N SER A 64 11.08 -0.81 6.83
CA SER A 64 9.98 -0.04 6.22
C SER A 64 10.34 0.51 4.84
N MET A 65 11.54 1.07 4.68
CA MET A 65 12.03 1.55 3.38
C MET A 65 12.13 0.42 2.36
N ILE A 66 12.65 -0.75 2.75
CA ILE A 66 12.75 -1.91 1.86
C ILE A 66 11.36 -2.34 1.37
N LEU A 67 10.36 -2.39 2.25
CA LEU A 67 8.97 -2.68 1.85
C LEU A 67 8.40 -1.63 0.90
N CYS A 68 8.68 -0.35 1.12
CA CYS A 68 8.26 0.71 0.20
C CYS A 68 8.96 0.61 -1.16
N LEU A 69 10.24 0.24 -1.19
CA LEU A 69 10.98 -0.01 -2.43
C LEU A 69 10.35 -1.17 -3.20
N LEU A 70 10.03 -2.28 -2.52
CA LEU A 70 9.29 -3.40 -3.13
C LEU A 70 7.91 -2.96 -3.65
N SER A 71 7.25 -2.01 -2.98
CA SER A 71 5.99 -1.44 -3.43
C SER A 71 6.12 -0.60 -4.71
N VAL A 72 7.25 0.07 -4.97
CA VAL A 72 7.41 0.93 -6.16
C VAL A 72 8.04 0.19 -7.34
N VAL A 73 8.44 -1.07 -7.18
CA VAL A 73 8.92 -1.89 -8.30
C VAL A 73 7.86 -1.91 -9.42
N PRO A 74 8.25 -1.65 -10.69
CA PRO A 74 7.34 -1.72 -11.82
C PRO A 74 6.70 -3.10 -11.93
N SER A 75 5.38 -3.15 -12.05
CA SER A 75 4.62 -4.36 -12.29
C SER A 75 3.75 -4.12 -13.53
N LEU A 76 4.00 -4.88 -14.59
CA LEU A 76 3.32 -4.72 -15.89
C LEU A 76 2.35 -5.87 -16.19
N SER A 77 2.29 -6.87 -15.31
CA SER A 77 1.44 -8.04 -15.45
C SER A 77 0.85 -8.46 -14.11
N MET A 78 -0.17 -9.30 -14.17
CA MET A 78 -0.79 -9.89 -12.99
C MET A 78 0.28 -10.58 -12.12
N PRO A 79 0.37 -10.28 -10.82
CA PRO A 79 1.28 -10.99 -9.93
C PRO A 79 0.97 -12.49 -9.94
N TRP A 80 1.99 -13.35 -10.03
CA TRP A 80 1.80 -14.81 -10.19
C TRP A 80 1.00 -15.47 -9.06
N GLU A 81 1.02 -14.88 -7.86
CA GLU A 81 0.32 -15.38 -6.67
C GLU A 81 -1.15 -14.98 -6.64
N SER A 82 -1.55 -14.04 -7.49
CA SER A 82 -2.89 -13.47 -7.47
C SER A 82 -3.83 -14.28 -8.35
N LYS A 83 -4.75 -15.01 -7.73
CA LYS A 83 -5.83 -15.73 -8.40
C LYS A 83 -7.18 -15.06 -8.09
N PRO A 84 -7.97 -14.70 -9.12
CA PRO A 84 -9.33 -14.21 -8.91
C PRO A 84 -10.16 -15.19 -8.07
N SER A 85 -10.70 -14.73 -6.95
CA SER A 85 -11.53 -15.54 -6.05
C SER A 85 -12.33 -14.67 -5.08
N GLY A 86 -13.42 -15.22 -4.53
CA GLY A 86 -14.14 -14.58 -3.42
C GLY A 86 -15.05 -13.41 -3.81
N THR A 87 -15.57 -13.40 -5.05
CA THR A 87 -16.55 -12.41 -5.52
C THR A 87 -17.87 -12.52 -4.74
N GLN A 88 -18.46 -11.39 -4.38
CA GLN A 88 -19.72 -11.29 -3.63
C GLN A 88 -20.66 -10.27 -4.26
N ASP A 89 -21.98 -10.46 -4.17
CA ASP A 89 -22.97 -9.55 -4.79
C ASP A 89 -22.87 -8.10 -4.29
N SER A 90 -22.47 -7.92 -3.03
CA SER A 90 -22.23 -6.61 -2.42
C SER A 90 -20.91 -5.93 -2.81
N ASP A 91 -20.05 -6.58 -3.60
CA ASP A 91 -18.78 -6.01 -4.03
C ASP A 91 -18.96 -4.66 -4.74
N ASN A 92 -18.08 -3.71 -4.43
CA ASN A 92 -18.05 -2.41 -5.06
C ASN A 92 -17.19 -2.43 -6.32
N LEU A 93 -17.83 -2.37 -7.49
CA LEU A 93 -17.14 -2.39 -8.79
C LEU A 93 -16.28 -1.15 -9.09
N LEU A 94 -16.26 -0.15 -8.21
CA LEU A 94 -15.38 1.02 -8.31
C LEU A 94 -14.17 0.92 -7.36
N TYR A 95 -14.19 -0.01 -6.42
CA TYR A 95 -13.15 -0.16 -5.40
C TYR A 95 -12.13 -1.24 -5.81
N PHE A 96 -10.87 -0.85 -5.94
CA PHE A 96 -9.80 -1.71 -6.47
C PHE A 96 -9.69 -3.07 -5.75
N LYS A 97 -9.93 -3.13 -4.44
CA LYS A 97 -9.84 -4.38 -3.67
C LYS A 97 -10.93 -5.38 -4.04
N ASP A 98 -12.12 -4.91 -4.38
CA ASP A 98 -13.21 -5.76 -4.83
C ASP A 98 -13.02 -6.15 -6.29
N ILE A 99 -12.61 -5.21 -7.15
CA ILE A 99 -12.32 -5.46 -8.57
C ILE A 99 -11.25 -6.54 -8.75
N ALA A 100 -10.21 -6.57 -7.91
CA ALA A 100 -9.12 -7.55 -7.99
C ALA A 100 -9.58 -9.02 -7.84
N LYS A 101 -10.81 -9.26 -7.37
CA LYS A 101 -11.40 -10.60 -7.20
C LYS A 101 -11.93 -11.19 -8.51
N TYR A 102 -12.10 -10.38 -9.55
CA TYR A 102 -12.85 -10.75 -10.76
C TYR A 102 -11.95 -11.26 -11.89
N THR A 103 -12.53 -12.04 -12.80
CA THR A 103 -12.02 -12.22 -14.17
C THR A 103 -12.61 -11.15 -15.09
N PRO A 104 -11.99 -10.83 -16.24
CA PRO A 104 -12.49 -9.78 -17.13
C PRO A 104 -13.96 -9.97 -17.54
N VAL A 105 -14.34 -11.20 -17.89
CA VAL A 105 -15.72 -11.53 -18.30
C VAL A 105 -16.71 -11.39 -17.14
N ASN A 106 -16.35 -11.89 -15.94
CA ASN A 106 -17.24 -11.80 -14.78
C ASN A 106 -17.41 -10.36 -14.31
N TYR A 107 -16.34 -9.55 -14.40
CA TYR A 107 -16.39 -8.13 -14.08
C TYR A 107 -17.31 -7.38 -15.03
N LEU A 108 -17.17 -7.59 -16.34
CA LEU A 108 -18.03 -6.98 -17.35
C LEU A 108 -19.49 -7.39 -17.18
N GLY A 109 -19.77 -8.68 -16.97
CA GLY A 109 -21.12 -9.18 -16.72
C GLY A 109 -21.76 -8.51 -15.50
N LYS A 110 -20.99 -8.34 -14.42
CA LYS A 110 -21.49 -7.69 -13.21
C LYS A 110 -21.64 -6.17 -13.37
N LEU A 111 -20.78 -5.54 -14.15
CA LEU A 111 -20.91 -4.11 -14.45
C LEU A 111 -22.15 -3.86 -15.33
N ALA A 112 -22.37 -4.69 -16.35
CA ALA A 112 -23.54 -4.60 -17.21
C ALA A 112 -24.84 -4.77 -16.40
N SER A 113 -24.89 -5.75 -15.49
CA SER A 113 -26.06 -5.94 -14.62
C SER A 113 -26.30 -4.78 -13.66
N ARG A 114 -25.26 -4.12 -13.16
CA ARG A 114 -25.37 -2.90 -12.33
C ARG A 114 -25.78 -1.65 -13.11
N LEU A 115 -25.68 -1.69 -14.44
CA LEU A 115 -26.08 -0.61 -15.34
C LEU A 115 -27.44 -0.90 -16.01
N ASP A 116 -28.13 -1.97 -15.61
CA ASP A 116 -29.38 -2.44 -16.22
C ASP A 116 -29.26 -2.67 -17.74
N LEU A 117 -28.10 -3.15 -18.19
CA LEU A 117 -27.82 -3.47 -19.60
C LEU A 117 -28.01 -4.97 -19.85
N ASP A 118 -28.82 -5.35 -20.85
CA ASP A 118 -28.93 -6.73 -21.35
C ASP A 118 -27.82 -7.06 -22.36
N GLU A 119 -26.56 -6.90 -21.93
CA GLU A 119 -25.37 -7.09 -22.76
C GLU A 119 -24.80 -8.50 -22.54
N LYS A 120 -25.01 -9.40 -23.52
CA LYS A 120 -24.60 -10.81 -23.44
C LYS A 120 -23.22 -11.08 -24.04
N GLU A 121 -22.75 -10.18 -24.90
CA GLU A 121 -21.45 -10.27 -25.54
C GLU A 121 -20.68 -8.97 -25.38
N PHE A 122 -19.42 -9.09 -24.97
CA PHE A 122 -18.50 -7.96 -24.82
C PHE A 122 -17.49 -7.91 -25.94
N SER A 123 -17.26 -6.71 -26.46
CA SER A 123 -16.29 -6.46 -27.52
C SER A 123 -14.85 -6.78 -27.07
N GLY A 124 -13.95 -7.00 -28.04
CA GLY A 124 -12.52 -7.19 -27.73
C GLY A 124 -11.94 -6.01 -26.93
N TYR A 125 -12.30 -4.79 -27.31
CA TYR A 125 -11.89 -3.57 -26.60
C TYR A 125 -12.34 -3.55 -25.13
N GLN A 126 -13.61 -3.91 -24.86
CA GLN A 126 -14.13 -3.97 -23.49
C GLN A 126 -13.41 -5.03 -22.65
N ARG A 127 -13.10 -6.19 -23.26
CA ARG A 127 -12.35 -7.27 -22.60
C ARG A 127 -10.92 -6.84 -22.26
N ASP A 128 -10.24 -6.17 -23.19
CA ASP A 128 -8.89 -5.66 -22.97
C ASP A 128 -8.87 -4.61 -21.86
N LEU A 129 -9.84 -3.69 -21.87
CA LEU A 129 -9.95 -2.64 -20.85
C LEU A 129 -10.29 -3.23 -19.47
N ALA A 130 -11.21 -4.19 -19.40
CA ALA A 130 -11.52 -4.91 -18.17
C ALA A 130 -10.31 -5.70 -17.63
N ASN A 131 -9.52 -6.31 -18.52
CA ASN A 131 -8.28 -6.97 -18.14
C ASN A 131 -7.28 -5.98 -17.51
N GLN A 132 -7.07 -4.81 -18.13
CA GLN A 132 -6.21 -3.77 -17.56
C GLN A 132 -6.73 -3.24 -16.22
N VAL A 133 -8.04 -3.04 -16.09
CA VAL A 133 -8.69 -2.65 -14.81
C VAL A 133 -8.38 -3.66 -13.71
N ILE A 134 -8.56 -4.96 -13.97
CA ILE A 134 -8.33 -6.02 -12.98
C ILE A 134 -6.84 -6.16 -12.63
N VAL A 135 -5.96 -6.12 -13.63
CA VAL A 135 -4.50 -6.18 -13.42
C VAL A 135 -4.06 -5.01 -12.56
N ASN A 136 -4.45 -3.78 -12.90
CA ASN A 136 -4.04 -2.59 -12.14
C ASN A 136 -4.65 -2.57 -10.74
N ALA A 137 -5.90 -3.04 -10.58
CA ALA A 137 -6.53 -3.18 -9.28
C ALA A 137 -5.79 -4.18 -8.37
N THR A 138 -5.30 -5.28 -8.94
CA THR A 138 -4.51 -6.29 -8.23
C THR A 138 -3.13 -5.75 -7.83
N ILE A 139 -2.47 -5.05 -8.74
CA ILE A 139 -1.19 -4.39 -8.45
C ILE A 139 -1.39 -3.36 -7.33
N ALA A 140 -2.45 -2.54 -7.40
CA ALA A 140 -2.78 -1.58 -6.35
C ALA A 140 -2.98 -2.26 -4.99
N CYS A 141 -3.70 -3.40 -4.92
CA CYS A 141 -3.83 -4.20 -3.69
C CYS A 141 -2.48 -4.58 -3.09
N ARG A 142 -1.59 -5.13 -3.91
CA ARG A 142 -0.26 -5.55 -3.46
C ARG A 142 0.56 -4.38 -2.95
N LYS A 143 0.58 -3.25 -3.67
CA LYS A 143 1.32 -2.04 -3.27
C LYS A 143 0.78 -1.46 -1.96
N TYR A 144 -0.54 -1.37 -1.80
CA TYR A 144 -1.15 -0.92 -0.55
C TYR A 144 -0.85 -1.85 0.63
N ASN A 145 -0.78 -3.17 0.43
CA ASN A 145 -0.39 -4.11 1.50
C ASN A 145 1.05 -3.88 1.97
N TYR A 146 2.00 -3.71 1.05
CA TYR A 146 3.38 -3.37 1.42
C TYR A 146 3.44 -2.03 2.16
N PHE A 147 2.75 -1.01 1.63
CA PHE A 147 2.69 0.31 2.25
C PHE A 147 2.09 0.26 3.66
N GLN A 148 1.01 -0.50 3.87
CA GLN A 148 0.37 -0.64 5.19
C GLN A 148 1.35 -1.24 6.21
N THR A 149 2.06 -2.31 5.85
CA THR A 149 3.07 -2.92 6.74
C THR A 149 4.22 -1.94 7.01
N ALA A 150 4.69 -1.21 6.00
CA ALA A 150 5.75 -0.21 6.15
C ALA A 150 5.34 0.93 7.11
N VAL A 151 4.10 1.42 7.01
CA VAL A 151 3.58 2.44 7.93
C VAL A 151 3.61 1.94 9.38
N TRP A 152 3.16 0.70 9.65
CA TRP A 152 3.18 0.15 11.01
C TRP A 152 4.59 -0.03 11.58
N LEU A 153 5.57 -0.39 10.73
CA LEU A 153 6.99 -0.40 11.13
C LEU A 153 7.49 1.00 11.49
N THR A 154 7.15 2.00 10.67
CA THR A 154 7.54 3.40 10.90
C THR A 154 6.90 3.95 12.18
N VAL A 155 5.61 3.69 12.40
CA VAL A 155 4.90 4.06 13.63
C VAL A 155 5.56 3.41 14.85
N SER A 156 5.89 2.12 14.76
CA SER A 156 6.60 1.41 15.83
C SER A 156 7.99 2.01 16.11
N ALA A 157 8.71 2.43 15.06
CA ALA A 157 10.00 3.10 15.17
C ALA A 157 9.92 4.45 15.90
N LEU A 158 8.82 5.18 15.77
CA LEU A 158 8.61 6.45 16.46
C LEU A 158 8.22 6.25 17.92
N ILE A 159 7.35 5.27 18.19
CA ILE A 159 6.85 5.02 19.55
C ILE A 159 7.95 4.46 20.46
N SER A 160 8.84 3.60 19.95
CA SER A 160 9.84 2.93 20.78
C SER A 160 10.80 3.88 21.54
N PRO A 161 11.48 4.87 20.92
CA PRO A 161 12.36 5.78 21.66
C PRO A 161 11.58 6.72 22.58
N VAL A 162 10.40 7.18 22.19
CA VAL A 162 9.55 8.06 23.03
C VAL A 162 9.10 7.31 24.29
N GLY A 163 8.65 6.07 24.15
CA GLY A 163 8.30 5.21 25.29
C GLY A 163 9.50 5.00 26.23
N SER A 164 10.70 4.75 25.68
CA SER A 164 11.92 4.59 26.46
C SER A 164 12.27 5.83 27.29
N ILE A 165 12.15 7.02 26.69
CA ILE A 165 12.42 8.29 27.37
C ILE A 165 11.42 8.52 28.51
N ILE A 166 10.13 8.27 28.28
CA ILE A 166 9.08 8.43 29.30
C ILE A 166 9.34 7.50 30.48
N LEU A 167 9.63 6.22 30.23
CA LEU A 167 9.93 5.24 31.27
C LEU A 167 11.18 5.64 32.08
N TYR A 168 12.20 6.18 31.42
CA TYR A 168 13.39 6.69 32.09
C TYR A 168 13.04 7.84 33.05
N ILE A 169 12.27 8.83 32.59
CA ILE A 169 11.85 9.98 33.43
C ILE A 169 11.02 9.50 34.62
N LEU A 170 10.10 8.55 34.43
CA LEU A 170 9.29 7.99 35.52
C LEU A 170 10.13 7.21 36.55
N ARG A 171 11.19 6.54 36.10
CA ARG A 171 12.10 5.80 37.00
C ARG A 171 13.00 6.73 37.81
N VAL A 172 13.51 7.81 37.21
CA VAL A 172 14.41 8.77 37.89
C VAL A 172 13.65 9.67 38.88
N ARG A 173 12.35 9.88 38.68
CA ARG A 173 11.50 10.66 39.61
C ARG A 173 11.05 9.89 40.86
N LYS A 174 11.27 8.58 40.94
CA LYS A 174 11.04 7.76 42.14
C LYS A 174 12.33 7.65 42.95
#